data_AF-A0ABD1C5E2-F1
#
_entry.id   AF-A0ABD1C5E2-F1
#
_cell.length_a   1.000
_cell.length_b   1.000
_cell.length_c   1.000
_cell.angle_alpha   90.00
_cell.angle_beta   90.00
_cell.angle_gamma   90.00
#
_symmetry.space_group_name_H-M   'P 1'
#
loop_
_entity.id
_entity.type
_entity.pdbx_description
1 polymer ?
#
loop_
_entity_poly.entity_id
_entity_poly.type
_entity_poly.pdbx_seq_one_letter_code
_entity_poly.pdbx_strand_id
1 'polypeptide(L)' 'MYWVAEGLIKAQGSHEDSINEAITIVESLKDHCLLEEGAWKDIVKMHDIVHDFAIWIMSSSQNGCHSLVMAGTGLEEI' A
#
# COMPACT_ATOMS: atom_id res chain seq x y z
N MET A 1 -6.77 11.95 10.73
CA MET A 1 -6.37 10.54 10.89
C MET A 1 -7.28 9.64 10.05
N TYR A 2 -7.18 9.72 8.72
CA TYR A 2 -8.04 8.93 7.81
C TYR A 2 -7.69 7.43 7.89
N TRP A 3 -6.40 7.09 7.90
CA TRP A 3 -5.92 5.70 7.97
C TRP A 3 -6.31 4.96 9.25
N VAL A 4 -6.44 5.67 10.37
CA VAL A 4 -6.98 5.10 11.61
C VAL A 4 -8.49 4.84 11.49
N ALA A 5 -9.24 5.78 10.90
CA ALA A 5 -10.68 5.61 10.70
C ALA A 5 -11.00 4.46 9.74
N GLU A 6 -10.18 4.27 8.71
CA GLU A 6 -10.25 3.15 7.76
C GLU A 6 -9.65 1.84 8.33
N GLY A 7 -9.08 1.86 9.54
CA GLY A 7 -8.51 0.69 10.20
C GLY A 7 -7.19 0.19 9.62
N LEU A 8 -6.56 0.94 8.72
CA LEU A 8 -5.22 0.65 8.16
C LEU A 8 -4.12 0.78 9.22
N ILE A 9 -4.30 1.72 10.16
CA ILE A 9 -3.43 1.93 11.31
C ILE A 9 -4.23 1.74 12.58
N LYS A 10 -3.66 1.02 13.55
CA LYS A 10 -4.31 0.85 14.84
C LYS A 10 -4.08 2.10 15.69
N ALA A 11 -5.15 2.61 16.30
CA ALA A 11 -5.05 3.63 17.34
C ALA A 11 -4.53 3.01 18.65
N GLN A 12 -3.27 2.60 18.67
CA GLN A 12 -2.59 2.16 19.89
C GLN A 12 -1.59 3.23 20.32
N GLY A 13 -1.62 3.59 21.60
CA GLY A 13 -0.75 4.63 22.16
C GLY A 13 -1.25 6.05 21.89
N SER A 14 -0.32 6.96 21.67
CA SER A 14 -0.59 8.38 21.44
C SER A 14 -0.94 8.67 19.98
N HIS A 15 -1.51 9.85 19.73
CA HIS A 15 -1.75 10.32 18.36
C HIS A 15 -0.44 10.43 17.55
N GLU A 16 0.68 10.75 18.21
CA GLU A 16 1.99 10.84 17.59
C GLU A 16 2.51 9.47 17.15
N ASP A 17 2.25 8.42 17.93
CA ASP A 17 2.62 7.04 17.56
C ASP A 17 1.94 6.60 16.26
N SER A 18 0.64 6.89 16.11
CA SER A 18 -0.09 6.59 14.88
C SER A 18 0.41 7.41 13.67
N ILE A 19 0.93 8.63 13.88
CA ILE A 19 1.56 9.42 12.80
C ILE A 19 2.89 8.78 12.39
N ASN A 20 3.73 8.43 13.37
CA ASN A 20 5.03 7.82 13.11
C ASN A 20 4.88 6.46 12.38
N GLU A 21 3.86 5.68 12.74
CA GLU A 21 3.51 4.45 12.01
C GLU A 21 3.11 4.75 10.56
N ALA A 22 2.28 5.78 10.33
CA ALA A 22 1.91 6.20 8.98
C ALA A 22 3.11 6.62 8.14
N ILE A 23 4.02 7.42 8.72
CA ILE A 23 5.25 7.85 8.06
C ILE A 23 6.13 6.64 7.72
N THR A 24 6.28 5.69 8.64
CA THR A 24 7.06 4.46 8.41
C THR A 24 6.51 3.65 7.24
N ILE A 25 5.19 3.53 7.12
CA ILE A 25 4.55 2.85 5.99
C ILE A 25 4.83 3.61 4.68
N VAL A 26 4.69 4.94 4.67
CA VAL A 26 4.97 5.76 3.48
C VAL A 26 6.43 5.62 3.03
N GLU A 27 7.40 5.70 3.94
CA GLU A 27 8.81 5.53 3.62
C GLU A 27 9.11 4.12 3.10
N SER A 28 8.52 3.08 3.70
CA SER A 28 8.64 1.71 3.18
C SER A 28 8.07 1.57 1.76
N LEU A 29 6.93 2.20 1.45
CA LEU A 29 6.38 2.19 0.09
C LEU A 29 7.26 2.93 -0.91
N LYS A 30 7.99 3.97 -0.48
CA LYS A 30 9.00 4.67 -1.30
C LYS A 30 10.21 3.78 -1.56
N ASP A 31 10.71 3.10 -0.54
CA ASP A 31 11.85 2.16 -0.66
C ASP A 31 11.58 1.03 -1.66
N HIS A 32 10.31 0.62 -1.79
CA HIS A 32 9.86 -0.39 -2.76
C HIS A 32 9.39 0.20 -4.10
N CYS A 33 9.63 1.50 -4.35
CA CYS A 33 9.24 2.21 -5.58
C CYS A 33 7.73 2.19 -5.89
N LEU A 34 6.88 1.99 -4.88
CA LEU A 34 5.42 2.06 -5.01
C LEU A 34 4.91 3.49 -4.87
N LEU A 35 5.66 4.32 -4.15
CA LEU A 35 5.48 5.76 -4.05
C LEU A 35 6.75 6.48 -4.51
N GLU A 36 6.55 7.64 -5.12
CA GLU A 36 7.62 8.58 -5.48
C GLU A 36 7.32 9.96 -4.90
N GLU A 37 8.36 10.79 -4.79
CA GLU A 37 8.20 12.18 -4.33
C GLU A 37 7.28 12.97 -5.26
N GLY A 38 6.38 13.73 -4.65
CA GLY A 38 5.47 14.63 -5.34
C GLY A 38 6.14 15.93 -5.79
N ALA A 39 5.34 16.80 -6.40
CA ALA A 39 5.83 18.11 -6.84
C ALA A 39 6.19 19.05 -5.68
N TRP A 40 5.66 18.80 -4.48
CA TRP A 40 5.87 19.62 -3.29
C TRP A 40 6.35 18.77 -2.12
N LYS A 41 6.96 19.45 -1.16
CA LYS A 41 7.46 18.83 0.07
C LYS A 41 6.34 18.11 0.82
N ASP A 42 6.66 16.97 1.41
CA ASP A 42 5.77 16.16 2.24
C ASP A 42 4.55 15.61 1.45
N ILE A 43 4.65 15.59 0.12
CA ILE A 43 3.67 14.97 -0.78
C ILE A 43 4.35 13.81 -1.52
N VAL A 44 3.64 12.70 -1.60
CA VAL A 44 4.02 11.52 -2.38
C VAL A 44 2.94 11.23 -3.42
N LYS A 45 3.32 10.54 -4.49
CA LYS A 45 2.39 10.06 -5.52
C LYS A 45 2.68 8.61 -5.89
N MET A 46 1.66 7.92 -6.36
CA MET A 46 1.85 6.65 -7.07
C MET A 46 2.14 6.97 -8.52
N HIS A 47 3.02 6.19 -9.14
CA HIS A 47 3.16 6.21 -10.59
C HIS A 47 1.89 5.65 -11.23
N ASP A 48 1.49 6.14 -12.41
CA ASP A 48 0.23 5.75 -13.07
C ASP A 48 0.10 4.22 -13.20
N ILE A 49 1.19 3.52 -13.53
CA ILE A 49 1.22 2.05 -13.64
C ILE A 49 0.96 1.37 -12.28
N VAL A 50 1.52 1.89 -11.18
CA VAL A 50 1.32 1.34 -9.83
C VAL A 50 -0.11 1.62 -9.37
N HIS A 51 -0.65 2.79 -9.70
CA HIS A 51 -2.04 3.15 -9.43
C HIS A 51 -3.03 2.23 -10.17
N ASP A 52 -2.83 2.02 -11.47
CA ASP A 52 -3.66 1.12 -12.28
C ASP A 52 -3.58 -0.33 -11.77
N PHE A 53 -2.39 -0.76 -11.34
CA PHE A 53 -2.20 -2.08 -10.73
C PHE A 53 -2.96 -2.22 -9.41
N ALA A 54 -2.94 -1.20 -8.54
CA ALA A 54 -3.71 -1.21 -7.29
C ALA A 54 -5.22 -1.25 -7.54
N ILE A 55 -5.72 -0.48 -8.53
CA ILE A 55 -7.12 -0.54 -8.96
C ILE A 55 -7.47 -1.94 -9.48
N TRP A 56 -6.61 -2.55 -10.29
CA TRP A 56 -6.83 -3.89 -10.81
C TRP A 56 -6.95 -4.93 -9.69
N ILE A 57 -6.05 -4.88 -8.69
CA ILE A 57 -6.12 -5.75 -7.50
C ILE A 57 -7.43 -5.50 -6.74
N MET A 58 -7.77 -4.25 -6.43
CA MET A 58 -8.98 -3.93 -5.68
C MET A 58 -10.26 -4.34 -6.41
N SER A 59 -10.27 -4.21 -7.74
CA SER A 59 -11.40 -4.60 -8.58
C SER A 59 -11.58 -6.12 -8.60
N SER A 60 -10.48 -6.88 -8.59
CA SER A 60 -10.50 -8.35 -8.58
C SER A 60 -11.11 -8.96 -7.31
N SER A 61 -11.21 -8.18 -6.22
CA SER A 61 -11.82 -8.61 -4.95
C SER A 61 -13.35 -8.77 -5.03
N GLN A 62 -14.00 -8.28 -6.10
CA GLN A 62 -15.46 -8.22 -6.20
C GLN A 62 -16.04 -9.25 -7.18
N ASN A 63 -15.21 -9.87 -8.01
CA ASN A 63 -15.62 -10.72 -9.13
C ASN A 63 -14.56 -11.80 -9.45
N GLY A 64 -14.42 -12.78 -8.56
CA GLY A 64 -13.92 -14.12 -8.87
C GLY A 64 -12.63 -14.19 -9.71
N CYS A 65 -11.50 -14.12 -8.99
CA CYS A 65 -10.20 -14.69 -9.37
C CYS A 65 -9.51 -14.11 -10.62
N HIS A 66 -8.70 -13.07 -10.41
CA HIS A 66 -7.40 -12.99 -11.08
C HIS A 66 -6.39 -13.71 -10.18
N SER A 67 -5.78 -14.79 -10.65
CA SER A 67 -4.77 -15.51 -9.87
C SER A 67 -3.52 -14.64 -9.73
N LEU A 68 -3.28 -14.09 -8.54
CA LEU A 68 -2.00 -13.49 -8.18
C LEU A 68 -0.99 -14.61 -7.97
N VAL A 69 -0.03 -14.73 -8.89
CA VAL A 69 1.13 -15.60 -8.69
C VAL A 69 2.14 -14.83 -7.87
N MET A 70 2.31 -15.23 -6.62
CA MET A 70 3.38 -14.70 -5.76
C MET A 70 4.73 -15.11 -6.36
N ALA A 71 5.52 -14.14 -6.79
CA ALA A 71 6.90 -14.41 -7.19
C ALA A 71 7.70 -14.85 -5.96
N GLY A 72 8.51 -15.90 -6.10
CA GLY A 72 9.38 -16.41 -5.03
C GLY A 72 8.79 -17.54 -4.17
N THR A 73 7.50 -17.86 -4.33
CA THR A 73 6.96 -19.15 -3.86
C THR A 73 7.10 -20.15 -5.00
N GLY A 74 7.89 -21.22 -4.81
CA GLY A 74 8.06 -22.26 -5.83
C GLY A 74 6.71 -22.83 -6.28
N LEU A 75 6.63 -23.28 -7.54
CA LEU A 75 5.44 -23.93 -8.06
C LEU A 75 5.25 -25.27 -7.33
N GLU A 76 4.13 -25.47 -6.64
CA GLU A 76 3.72 -26.81 -6.20
C GLU A 76 2.96 -27.50 -7.33
N GLU A 77 3.49 -28.65 -7.76
CA GLU A 77 2.86 -29.54 -8.72
C GLU A 77 1.67 -30.24 -8.03
N ILE A 78 0.49 -30.22 -8.66
CA ILE A 78 -0.74 -30.84 -8.14
C ILE A 78 -0.81 -32.32 -8.54
#